data_AF-A0A9P1MPX7-F1
#
_entry.id   AF-A0A9P1MPX7-F1
#
_cell.length_a   1.000
_cell.length_b   1.000
_cell.length_c   1.000
_cell.angle_alpha   90.00
_cell.angle_beta   90.00
_cell.angle_gamma   90.00
#
_symmetry.space_group_name_H-M   'P 1'
#
loop_
_entity.id
_entity.type
_entity.pdbx_description
1 polymer ?
#
loop_
_entity_poly.entity_id
_entity_poly.type
_entity_poly.pdbx_seq_one_letter_code
_entity_poly.pdbx_strand_id
1 'polypeptide(L)'
;MSLEKKSVAGIEALRELLKELSARRTFVYFTGSHVDGKSWCPDCVASDPVVSRVLEEKAVQDLDAVFVSCHVGLRDYWKDPRCPFRTESDLKLNCIPSLIEYNTNARIIDAEVIDEKTVLKFLTAKH
;
A
#
# COMPACT_ATOMS: atom_id res chain seq x y z
N MET A 1 -10.17 -16.83 -9.78
CA MET A 1 -9.96 -15.37 -9.72
C MET A 1 -8.60 -15.19 -9.09
N SER A 2 -7.78 -14.27 -9.59
CA SER A 2 -6.37 -14.13 -9.18
C SER A 2 -6.07 -12.70 -8.75
N LEU A 3 -5.36 -12.53 -7.65
CA LEU A 3 -4.90 -11.23 -7.20
C LEU A 3 -3.96 -10.60 -8.23
N GLU A 4 -4.34 -9.43 -8.75
CA GLU A 4 -3.51 -8.68 -9.69
C GLU A 4 -2.57 -7.77 -8.91
N LYS A 5 -1.26 -7.83 -9.18
CA LYS A 5 -0.25 -7.00 -8.51
C LYS A 5 0.23 -5.90 -9.46
N LYS A 6 0.18 -4.64 -9.01
CA LYS A 6 0.67 -3.47 -9.76
C LYS A 6 1.62 -2.65 -8.88
N SER A 7 2.53 -1.93 -9.50
CA SER A 7 3.46 -1.03 -8.82
C SER A 7 3.47 0.33 -9.49
N VAL A 8 3.41 1.41 -8.71
CA VAL A 8 3.44 2.79 -9.19
C VAL A 8 4.33 3.64 -8.30
N ALA A 9 4.90 4.71 -8.86
CA ALA A 9 5.69 5.67 -8.12
C ALA A 9 5.09 7.06 -8.29
N GLY A 10 4.91 7.76 -7.17
CA GLY A 10 4.29 9.08 -7.16
C GLY A 10 2.75 9.05 -7.16
N ILE A 11 2.17 10.16 -6.72
CA ILE A 11 0.74 10.26 -6.48
C ILE A 11 -0.08 10.34 -7.77
N GLU A 12 0.45 10.99 -8.81
CA GLU A 12 -0.27 11.19 -10.07
C GLU A 12 -0.54 9.84 -10.75
N ALA A 13 0.50 9.01 -10.89
CA ALA A 13 0.39 7.65 -11.43
C ALA A 13 -0.55 6.77 -10.58
N LEU A 14 -0.49 6.90 -9.25
CA LEU A 14 -1.43 6.21 -8.37
C LEU A 14 -2.88 6.63 -8.65
N ARG A 15 -3.16 7.92 -8.80
CA ARG A 15 -4.52 8.42 -9.05
C ARG A 15 -5.07 7.95 -10.38
N GLU A 16 -4.27 7.97 -11.43
CA GLU A 16 -4.68 7.45 -12.74
C GLU A 16 -5.04 5.98 -12.63
N LEU A 17 -4.20 5.18 -11.98
CA LEU A 17 -4.46 3.77 -11.79
C LEU A 17 -5.72 3.52 -10.92
N LEU A 18 -5.90 4.28 -9.84
CA LEU A 18 -7.09 4.14 -8.98
C LEU A 18 -8.38 4.54 -9.68
N LYS A 19 -8.34 5.49 -10.63
CA LYS A 19 -9.50 5.82 -11.48
C LYS A 19 -9.87 4.65 -12.38
N GLU A 20 -8.89 4.04 -13.04
CA GLU A 20 -9.09 2.85 -13.88
C GLU A 20 -9.64 1.66 -13.08
N LEU A 21 -9.17 1.50 -11.84
CA LEU A 21 -9.54 0.40 -10.95
C LEU A 21 -10.77 0.70 -10.06
N SER A 22 -11.43 1.83 -10.24
CA SER A 22 -12.49 2.31 -9.34
C SER A 22 -13.67 1.34 -9.14
N ALA A 23 -13.94 0.48 -10.14
CA ALA A 23 -14.98 -0.56 -10.07
C ALA A 23 -14.50 -1.90 -9.47
N ARG A 24 -13.20 -2.03 -9.17
CA ARG A 24 -12.59 -3.24 -8.62
C ARG A 24 -12.13 -3.02 -7.20
N ARG A 25 -12.18 -4.09 -6.41
CA ARG A 25 -11.60 -4.09 -5.08
C ARG A 25 -10.09 -3.85 -5.17
N THR A 26 -9.61 -2.78 -4.57
CA THR A 26 -8.22 -2.34 -4.74
C THR A 26 -7.58 -2.05 -3.40
N PHE A 27 -6.44 -2.66 -3.14
CA PHE A 27 -5.61 -2.41 -1.98
C PHE A 27 -4.39 -1.59 -2.39
N VAL A 28 -4.04 -0.58 -1.61
CA VAL A 28 -2.87 0.27 -1.87
C VAL A 28 -1.91 0.20 -0.70
N TYR A 29 -0.71 -0.30 -0.97
CA TYR A 29 0.40 -0.36 -0.03
C TYR A 29 1.36 0.79 -0.30
N PHE A 30 1.44 1.71 0.65
CA PHE A 30 2.35 2.86 0.60
C PHE A 30 3.66 2.51 1.29
N THR A 31 4.73 2.58 0.51
CA THR A 31 6.09 2.30 0.96
C THR A 31 7.05 3.38 0.49
N GLY A 32 8.22 3.45 1.12
CA GLY A 32 9.28 4.37 0.70
C GLY A 32 9.80 4.00 -0.69
N SER A 33 10.30 4.97 -1.44
CA SER A 33 11.12 4.63 -2.61
C SER A 33 12.43 4.00 -2.16
N HIS A 34 12.93 3.08 -2.99
CA HIS A 34 14.24 2.48 -2.79
C HIS A 34 15.32 3.46 -3.25
N VAL A 35 16.31 3.72 -2.39
CA VAL A 35 17.58 4.37 -2.74
C VAL A 35 18.62 3.26 -2.72
N ASP A 36 19.31 3.03 -3.84
CA ASP A 36 20.31 1.96 -3.99
C ASP A 36 19.80 0.54 -3.63
N GLY A 37 18.55 0.25 -4.02
CA GLY A 37 17.94 -1.06 -3.79
C GLY A 37 17.46 -1.33 -2.36
N LYS A 38 17.49 -0.33 -1.47
CA LYS A 38 16.92 -0.42 -0.12
C LYS A 38 15.97 0.73 0.16
N SER A 39 14.83 0.43 0.79
CA SER A 39 13.95 1.48 1.32
C SER A 39 14.70 2.29 2.37
N TRP A 40 14.59 3.62 2.31
CA TRP A 40 15.19 4.52 3.30
C TRP A 40 14.46 4.47 4.66
N CYS A 41 13.27 3.88 4.70
CA CYS A 41 12.46 3.73 5.90
C CYS A 41 12.69 2.33 6.52
N PRO A 42 13.16 2.24 7.78
CA PRO A 42 13.38 0.96 8.46
C PRO A 42 12.12 0.10 8.55
N ASP A 43 10.97 0.72 8.83
CA ASP A 43 9.70 0.01 8.97
C ASP A 43 9.22 -0.56 7.63
N CYS A 44 9.45 0.17 6.53
CA CYS A 44 9.16 -0.32 5.18
C CYS A 44 10.04 -1.53 4.80
N VAL A 45 11.30 -1.55 5.25
CA VAL A 45 12.20 -2.71 5.05
C VAL A 45 11.70 -3.93 5.83
N ALA A 46 11.09 -3.72 7.01
CA ALA A 46 10.50 -4.79 7.81
C ALA A 46 9.16 -5.28 7.26
N SER A 47 8.31 -4.40 6.72
CA SER A 47 6.99 -4.76 6.21
C SER A 47 7.02 -5.39 4.82
N ASP A 48 7.92 -4.98 3.93
CA ASP A 48 8.02 -5.53 2.57
C ASP A 48 8.06 -7.08 2.51
N PRO A 49 8.91 -7.78 3.29
CA PRO A 49 8.91 -9.25 3.28
C PRO A 49 7.64 -9.86 3.89
N VAL A 50 7.01 -9.21 4.87
CA VAL A 50 5.75 -9.66 5.47
C VAL A 50 4.61 -9.59 4.47
N VAL A 51 4.44 -8.42 3.86
CA VAL A 51 3.43 -8.19 2.82
C VAL A 51 3.66 -9.14 1.65
N SER A 52 4.90 -9.31 1.18
CA SER A 52 5.21 -10.22 0.09
C SER A 52 4.80 -11.66 0.38
N ARG A 53 5.08 -12.17 1.58
CA ARG A 53 4.66 -13.52 2.02
C ARG A 53 3.14 -13.66 2.06
N VAL A 54 2.43 -12.68 2.63
CA VAL A 54 0.97 -12.71 2.67
C VAL A 54 0.37 -12.70 1.26
N LEU A 55 0.98 -11.98 0.31
CA LEU A 55 0.54 -11.98 -1.08
C LEU A 55 0.85 -13.29 -1.83
N GLU A 56 1.62 -14.20 -1.24
CA GLU A 56 1.85 -15.56 -1.75
C GLU A 56 0.87 -16.57 -1.14
N GLU A 57 0.17 -16.22 -0.06
CA GLU A 57 -0.85 -17.06 0.54
C GLU A 57 -1.97 -17.35 -0.45
N LYS A 58 -2.37 -18.62 -0.55
CA LYS A 58 -3.39 -19.07 -1.51
C LYS A 58 -4.73 -18.35 -1.31
N ALA A 59 -5.12 -18.13 -0.05
CA ALA A 59 -6.34 -17.40 0.28
C ALA A 59 -6.34 -15.95 -0.25
N VAL A 60 -5.16 -15.35 -0.39
CA VAL A 60 -4.97 -14.01 -0.93
C VAL A 60 -4.84 -14.05 -2.45
N GLN A 61 -4.11 -15.03 -2.99
CA GLN A 61 -3.99 -15.21 -4.43
C GLN A 61 -5.33 -15.47 -5.11
N ASP A 62 -6.27 -16.15 -4.44
CA ASP A 62 -7.60 -16.43 -4.97
C ASP A 62 -8.58 -15.22 -4.90
N LEU A 63 -8.15 -14.09 -4.31
CA LEU A 63 -8.97 -12.88 -4.22
C LEU A 63 -9.14 -12.22 -5.59
N ASP A 64 -10.39 -11.84 -5.90
CA ASP A 64 -10.69 -10.94 -7.02
C ASP A 64 -10.46 -9.48 -6.61
N ALA A 65 -9.18 -9.12 -6.48
CA ALA A 65 -8.75 -7.79 -6.10
C ALA A 65 -7.46 -7.39 -6.82
N VAL A 66 -7.16 -6.09 -6.78
CA VAL A 66 -5.89 -5.54 -7.26
C VAL A 66 -5.09 -5.03 -6.07
N PHE A 67 -3.83 -5.45 -5.96
CA PHE A 67 -2.88 -4.96 -4.99
C PHE A 67 -1.90 -4.00 -5.67
N VAL A 68 -1.85 -2.76 -5.19
CA VAL A 68 -1.04 -1.68 -5.74
C VAL A 68 0.05 -1.29 -4.74
N SER A 69 1.31 -1.54 -5.08
CA SER A 69 2.45 -1.00 -4.35
C SER A 69 2.74 0.43 -4.83
N CYS A 70 2.52 1.41 -3.98
CA CYS A 70 2.79 2.82 -4.25
C CYS A 70 4.06 3.27 -3.53
N HIS A 71 5.06 3.68 -4.32
CA HIS A 71 6.26 4.32 -3.80
C HIS A 71 6.02 5.81 -3.62
N VAL A 72 6.08 6.28 -2.37
CA VAL A 72 5.79 7.68 -2.02
C VAL A 72 6.91 8.64 -2.40
N GLY A 73 8.08 8.15 -2.78
CA GLY A 73 9.26 8.97 -3.10
C GLY A 73 10.38 8.87 -2.07
N LEU A 74 11.33 9.79 -2.20
CA LEU A 74 12.45 9.96 -1.27
C LEU A 74 11.98 10.50 0.08
N ARG A 75 12.80 10.29 1.12
CA ARG A 75 12.52 10.72 2.49
C ARG A 75 12.18 12.20 2.60
N ASP A 76 12.90 13.06 1.88
CA ASP A 76 12.70 14.51 1.97
C ASP A 76 11.38 14.94 1.34
N TYR A 77 10.95 14.28 0.26
CA TYR A 77 9.63 14.49 -0.34
C TYR A 77 8.50 14.06 0.61
N TRP A 78 8.65 12.91 1.27
CA TRP A 78 7.66 12.41 2.24
C TRP A 78 7.55 13.27 3.51
N LYS A 79 8.67 13.86 3.93
CA LYS A 79 8.73 14.73 5.12
C LYS A 79 8.10 16.10 4.91
N ASP A 80 8.00 16.57 3.66
CA ASP A 80 7.34 17.85 3.40
C ASP A 80 5.86 17.77 3.84
N PRO A 81 5.38 18.65 4.73
CA PRO A 81 3.97 18.70 5.11
C PRO A 81 3.03 18.94 3.93
N ARG A 82 3.54 19.53 2.84
CA ARG A 82 2.82 19.75 1.57
C ARG A 82 2.86 18.53 0.65
N CYS A 83 3.44 17.41 1.10
CA CYS A 83 3.44 16.17 0.35
C CYS A 83 1.99 15.79 0.02
N PRO A 84 1.64 15.64 -1.27
CA PRO A 84 0.28 15.31 -1.70
C PRO A 84 -0.29 14.07 -1.01
N PHE A 85 0.54 13.08 -0.69
CA PHE A 85 0.12 11.88 0.03
C PHE A 85 -0.44 12.17 1.44
N ARG A 86 0.02 13.26 2.09
CA ARG A 86 -0.43 13.72 3.41
C ARG A 86 -1.63 14.66 3.30
N THR A 87 -1.67 15.50 2.27
CA THR A 87 -2.67 16.57 2.14
C THR A 87 -3.94 16.13 1.42
N GLU A 88 -3.86 15.16 0.52
CA GLU A 88 -5.02 14.67 -0.23
C GLU A 88 -6.04 14.01 0.71
N SER A 89 -7.28 14.47 0.63
CA SER A 89 -8.37 14.07 1.55
C SER A 89 -8.68 12.59 1.52
N ASP A 90 -8.43 11.97 0.37
CA ASP A 90 -8.86 10.62 0.04
C ASP A 90 -7.86 9.58 0.58
N LEU A 91 -6.60 10.01 0.79
CA LEU A 91 -5.53 9.16 1.33
C LEU A 91 -5.26 9.52 2.79
N LYS A 92 -5.01 10.81 3.09
CA LYS A 92 -4.60 11.35 4.39
C LYS A 92 -3.60 10.42 5.09
N LEU A 93 -2.49 10.14 4.43
CA LEU A 93 -1.46 9.28 5.00
C LEU A 93 -0.66 10.06 6.03
N ASN A 94 -0.65 9.55 7.26
CA ASN A 94 0.09 10.16 8.36
C ASN A 94 1.49 9.53 8.54
N CYS A 95 1.63 8.28 8.14
CA CYS A 95 2.81 7.45 8.31
C CYS A 95 3.00 6.48 7.14
N ILE A 96 4.17 5.84 7.09
CA ILE A 96 4.50 4.72 6.21
C ILE A 96 5.31 3.71 7.04
N PRO A 97 5.18 2.40 6.81
CA PRO A 97 4.32 1.74 5.82
C PRO A 97 2.82 1.90 6.15
N SER A 98 1.98 1.89 5.12
CA SER A 98 0.52 1.91 5.31
C SER A 98 -0.16 1.10 4.22
N LEU A 99 -1.19 0.34 4.59
CA LEU A 99 -2.01 -0.42 3.65
C LEU A 99 -3.46 0.02 3.80
N ILE A 100 -4.07 0.45 2.70
CA ILE A 100 -5.47 0.88 2.66
C ILE A 100 -6.26 0.07 1.66
N GLU A 101 -7.56 -0.02 1.86
CA GLU A 101 -8.49 -0.48 0.83
C GLU A 101 -9.19 0.75 0.21
N TYR A 102 -8.97 0.95 -1.09
CA TYR A 102 -9.50 2.09 -1.84
C TYR A 102 -11.03 2.06 -1.86
N ASN A 103 -11.66 3.25 -1.84
CA ASN A 103 -13.10 3.45 -1.69
C ASN A 103 -13.72 2.93 -0.36
N THR A 104 -12.89 2.62 0.65
CA THR A 104 -13.36 2.24 1.99
C THR A 104 -12.64 3.06 3.07
N ASN A 105 -13.09 2.93 4.32
CA ASN A 105 -12.40 3.50 5.48
C ASN A 105 -11.36 2.54 6.11
N ALA A 106 -11.18 1.35 5.53
CA ALA A 106 -10.29 0.33 6.08
C ALA A 106 -8.83 0.68 5.77
N ARG A 107 -8.00 0.74 6.82
CA ARG A 107 -6.56 0.95 6.73
C ARG A 107 -5.84 0.31 7.92
N ILE A 108 -4.62 -0.12 7.68
CA ILE A 108 -3.66 -0.54 8.71
C ILE A 108 -2.34 0.21 8.50
N ILE A 109 -1.63 0.52 9.58
CA ILE A 109 -0.46 1.40 9.55
C ILE A 109 0.69 0.86 10.41
N ASP A 110 1.92 1.30 10.11
CA ASP A 110 3.12 1.05 10.91
C ASP A 110 3.28 -0.43 11.31
N ALA A 111 3.22 -0.72 12.61
CA ALA A 111 3.39 -2.07 13.16
C ALA A 111 2.31 -3.06 12.71
N GLU A 112 1.11 -2.60 12.36
CA GLU A 112 0.04 -3.46 11.88
C GLU A 112 0.36 -4.05 10.50
N VAL A 113 1.14 -3.33 9.69
CA VAL A 113 1.60 -3.80 8.36
C VAL A 113 2.76 -4.79 8.49
N ILE A 114 3.43 -4.83 9.64
CA ILE A 114 4.51 -5.78 9.95
C ILE A 114 3.94 -7.08 10.58
N ASP A 115 2.70 -7.06 11.06
CA ASP A 115 2.03 -8.27 11.56
C ASP A 115 1.35 -9.05 10.43
N GLU A 116 1.94 -10.18 10.06
CA GLU A 116 1.48 -11.07 9.00
C GLU A 116 -0.01 -11.45 9.14
N LYS A 117 -0.46 -11.73 10.38
CA LYS A 117 -1.85 -12.10 10.65
C LYS A 117 -2.81 -10.95 10.41
N THR A 118 -2.42 -9.74 10.80
CA THR A 118 -3.21 -8.53 10.57
C THR A 118 -3.30 -8.21 9.09
N VAL A 119 -2.20 -8.27 8.34
CA VAL A 119 -2.20 -8.05 6.88
C VAL A 119 -3.06 -9.10 6.16
N LEU A 120 -2.93 -10.38 6.51
CA LEU A 120 -3.73 -11.45 5.93
C LEU A 120 -5.22 -11.25 6.20
N LYS A 121 -5.58 -10.92 7.44
CA LYS A 121 -6.97 -10.65 7.83
C LYS A 121 -7.52 -9.43 7.09
N PHE A 122 -6.71 -8.38 6.93
CA PHE A 122 -7.11 -7.17 6.21
C PHE A 122 -7.42 -7.45 4.74
N LEU A 123 -6.55 -8.18 4.03
CA LEU A 123 -6.74 -8.50 2.62
C LEU A 123 -7.94 -9.45 2.38
N THR A 124 -8.17 -10.39 3.31
CA THR A 124 -9.24 -11.39 3.18
C THR A 124 -10.59 -10.95 3.77
N ALA A 125 -10.61 -9.93 4.63
CA ALA A 125 -11.85 -9.30 5.09
C ALA A 125 -12.66 -8.78 3.90
N LYS A 126 -13.97 -8.56 4.07
CA LYS A 126 -14.80 -7.82 3.11
C LYS A 126 -15.28 -6.57 3.83
N HIS A 127 -14.88 -5.40 3.34
CA HIS A 127 -15.18 -4.10 3.93
C HIS A 127 -16.23 -3.33 3.11
#